data_AF-A0A9D7VAE4-F1
#
_entry.id   AF-A0A9D7VAE4-F1
#
_cell.length_a   1.000
_cell.length_b   1.000
_cell.length_c   1.000
_cell.angle_alpha   90.00
_cell.angle_beta   90.00
_cell.angle_gamma   90.00
#
_symmetry.space_group_name_H-M   'P 1'
#
loop_
_entity.id
_entity.type
_entity.pdbx_description
1 polymer ?
#
loop_
_entity_poly.entity_id
_entity_poly.type
_entity_poly.pdbx_seq_one_letter_code
_entity_poly.pdbx_strand_id
1 'polypeptide(L)' 'MDETSQQTTDNVTTQDIAQVIAELEQYRERLVQETTETAKRAKLMRVSVMAKLEPELAKIDAALEQLRNQQATLSGSN' A
#
# COMPACT_ATOMS: atom_id res chain seq x y z
N MET A 1 -26.77 -24.63 15.91
CA MET A 1 -27.07 -23.44 15.09
C MET A 1 -26.22 -22.35 15.68
N ASP A 2 -25.05 -22.12 15.09
CA ASP A 2 -24.09 -21.13 15.60
C ASP A 2 -24.64 -19.73 15.37
N GLU A 3 -24.72 -18.99 16.47
CA GLU A 3 -25.30 -17.67 16.57
C GLU A 3 -24.42 -16.63 15.87
N THR A 4 -25.04 -15.96 14.90
CA THR A 4 -25.12 -14.49 14.81
C THR A 4 -23.81 -13.71 14.97
N SER A 5 -23.23 -13.38 13.82
CA SER A 5 -22.83 -12.01 13.46
C SER A 5 -22.29 -11.15 14.62
N GLN A 6 -21.06 -11.42 15.03
CA GLN A 6 -20.28 -10.44 15.78
C GLN A 6 -19.94 -9.30 14.81
N GLN A 7 -20.74 -8.26 14.91
CA GLN A 7 -20.52 -6.94 14.37
C GLN A 7 -19.19 -6.44 14.95
N THR A 8 -18.08 -6.68 14.25
CA THR A 8 -16.77 -6.21 14.69
C THR A 8 -16.73 -4.71 14.50
N THR A 9 -16.86 -3.97 15.60
CA THR A 9 -16.11 -2.72 15.75
C THR A 9 -14.64 -3.08 15.65
N ASP A 10 -14.15 -3.18 14.41
CA ASP A 10 -12.77 -3.50 14.07
C ASP A 10 -11.89 -2.42 14.71
N ASN A 11 -11.43 -2.69 15.93
CA ASN A 11 -10.34 -1.95 16.52
C ASN A 11 -9.14 -2.27 15.65
N VAL A 12 -8.87 -1.41 14.67
CA VAL A 12 -7.71 -1.50 13.79
C VAL A 12 -6.49 -1.70 14.67
N THR A 13 -5.93 -2.91 14.65
CA THR A 13 -4.78 -3.24 15.48
C THR A 13 -3.49 -2.83 14.76
N THR A 14 -2.41 -2.70 15.53
CA THR A 14 -1.07 -2.51 14.98
C THR A 14 -0.71 -3.60 13.94
N GLN A 15 -1.27 -4.80 14.09
CA GLN A 15 -1.04 -5.94 13.21
C GLN A 15 -1.82 -5.81 11.88
N ASP A 16 -3.06 -5.31 11.92
CA ASP A 16 -3.85 -5.02 10.72
C ASP A 16 -3.15 -3.95 9.87
N ILE A 17 -2.66 -2.88 10.50
CA ILE A 17 -1.92 -1.83 9.80
C ILE A 17 -0.61 -2.37 9.22
N ALA A 18 0.10 -3.24 9.94
CA ALA A 18 1.31 -3.88 9.44
C ALA A 18 1.03 -4.70 8.17
N GLN A 19 -0.09 -5.43 8.14
CA GLN A 19 -0.49 -6.21 6.98
C GLN A 19 -0.82 -5.29 5.79
N VAL A 20 -1.59 -4.23 6.01
CA VAL A 20 -1.94 -3.27 4.95
C VAL A 20 -0.69 -2.56 4.40
N ILE A 21 0.28 -2.22 5.26
CA ILE A 21 1.59 -1.68 4.85
C ILE A 21 2.29 -2.67 3.92
N ALA A 22 2.39 -3.94 4.30
CA ALA A 22 3.06 -4.95 3.50
C ALA A 22 2.36 -5.16 2.14
N GLU A 23 1.03 -5.18 2.12
CA GLU A 23 0.25 -5.28 0.88
C GLU A 23 0.47 -4.06 -0.04
N LEU A 24 0.50 -2.85 0.51
CA LEU A 24 0.78 -1.63 -0.26
C LEU A 24 2.21 -1.59 -0.80
N GLU A 25 3.20 -2.05 -0.03
CA GLU A 25 4.60 -2.16 -0.48
C GLU A 25 4.73 -3.15 -1.64
N GLN A 26 4.08 -4.32 -1.55
CA GLN A 26 4.03 -5.29 -2.63
C GLN A 26 3.32 -4.73 -3.87
N TYR A 27 2.20 -4.03 -3.66
CA TYR A 27 1.47 -3.38 -4.75
C TYR A 27 2.34 -2.35 -5.47
N ARG A 28 3.08 -1.52 -4.73
CA ARG A 28 4.02 -0.54 -5.27
C ARG A 28 5.08 -1.19 -6.15
N GLU A 29 5.70 -2.26 -5.66
CA GLU A 29 6.74 -2.98 -6.42
C GLU A 29 6.16 -3.58 -7.70
N ARG A 30 5.02 -4.26 -7.59
CA ARG A 30 4.32 -4.85 -8.73
C ARG A 30 3.98 -3.80 -9.78
N LEU A 31 3.49 -2.64 -9.35
CA LEU A 31 3.13 -1.54 -10.23
C LEU A 31 4.35 -1.01 -11.00
N VAL A 32 5.50 -0.86 -10.35
CA VAL A 32 6.75 -0.48 -11.01
C VAL A 32 7.23 -1.55 -12.00
N GLN A 33 7.14 -2.82 -11.61
CA GLN A 33 7.50 -3.95 -12.47
C GLN A 33 6.61 -4.02 -13.72
N GLU A 34 5.28 -4.04 -13.53
CA GLU A 34 4.30 -4.08 -14.62
C GLU A 34 4.44 -2.87 -15.55
N THR A 35 4.68 -1.68 -14.99
CA THR A 35 4.91 -0.47 -15.77
C THR A 35 6.21 -0.54 -16.57
N THR A 36 7.27 -1.07 -15.96
CA THR A 36 8.57 -1.26 -16.62
C THR A 36 8.48 -2.30 -17.75
N GLU A 37 7.81 -3.41 -17.51
CA GLU A 37 7.58 -4.45 -18.52
C GLU A 37 6.73 -3.92 -19.66
N THR A 38 5.65 -3.20 -19.35
CA THR A 38 4.77 -2.58 -20.34
C THR A 38 5.54 -1.55 -21.17
N ALA A 39 6.35 -0.71 -20.53
CA ALA A 39 7.21 0.24 -21.22
C ALA A 39 8.17 -0.47 -22.19
N LYS A 40 8.80 -1.57 -21.74
CA LYS A 40 9.69 -2.39 -22.57
C LYS A 40 8.97 -2.99 -23.78
N ARG A 41 7.78 -3.58 -23.57
CA ARG A 41 6.96 -4.19 -24.63
C ARG A 41 6.46 -3.14 -25.63
N ALA A 42 6.08 -1.96 -25.15
CA ALA A 42 5.63 -0.83 -25.95
C ALA A 42 6.77 -0.02 -26.59
N LYS A 43 8.05 -0.39 -26.34
CA LYS A 43 9.25 0.35 -26.78
C LYS A 43 9.24 1.82 -26.33
N LEU A 44 8.59 2.11 -25.22
CA LEU A 44 8.55 3.44 -24.62
C LEU A 44 9.79 3.65 -23.76
N MET A 45 10.25 4.91 -23.70
CA MET A 45 11.32 5.27 -22.77
C MET A 45 10.83 5.11 -21.33
N ARG A 46 11.58 4.34 -20.53
CA ARG A 46 11.28 4.10 -19.11
C ARG A 46 11.01 5.41 -18.37
N VAL A 47 11.82 6.45 -18.61
CA VAL A 47 11.68 7.77 -17.98
C VAL A 47 10.30 8.37 -18.21
N SER A 48 9.78 8.31 -19.44
CA SER A 48 8.47 8.89 -19.78
C SER A 48 7.31 8.14 -19.14
N VAL A 49 7.42 6.82 -18.99
CA VAL A 49 6.37 6.02 -18.34
C VAL A 49 6.46 6.14 -16.83
N MET A 50 7.67 6.17 -16.27
CA MET A 50 7.90 6.41 -14.84
C MET A 50 7.41 7.79 -14.42
N ALA A 51 7.59 8.84 -15.23
CA ALA A 51 7.05 10.17 -14.93
C ALA A 51 5.51 10.20 -14.82
N LYS A 52 4.82 9.32 -15.56
CA LYS A 52 3.36 9.15 -15.43
C LYS A 52 2.97 8.32 -14.21
N LEU A 53 3.85 7.41 -13.79
CA LEU A 53 3.64 6.54 -12.65
C LEU A 53 4.01 7.21 -11.31
N GLU A 54 4.96 8.14 -11.32
CA GLU A 54 5.44 8.91 -10.17
C GLU A 54 4.33 9.48 -9.29
N PRO A 55 3.26 10.14 -9.80
CA PRO A 55 2.18 10.61 -8.95
C PRO A 55 1.41 9.50 -8.23
N GLU A 56 1.26 8.32 -8.84
CA GLU A 56 0.60 7.17 -8.20
C GLU A 56 1.51 6.54 -7.13
N LEU A 57 2.82 6.43 -7.40
CA LEU A 57 3.80 5.99 -6.39
C LEU A 57 3.85 6.95 -5.21
N ALA A 58 3.81 8.26 -5.47
CA ALA A 58 3.79 9.28 -4.42
C ALA A 58 2.54 9.17 -3.53
N LYS A 59 1.38 8.83 -4.09
CA LYS A 59 0.17 8.56 -3.29
C LYS A 59 0.33 7.32 -2.41
N ILE A 60 0.90 6.24 -2.96
CA ILE A 60 1.16 5.01 -2.20
C ILE A 60 2.17 5.29 -1.08
N ASP A 61 3.25 6.03 -1.39
CA ASP A 61 4.28 6.40 -0.41
C ASP A 61 3.70 7.27 0.71
N ALA A 62 2.85 8.25 0.37
CA ALA A 62 2.15 9.06 1.37
C ALA A 62 1.20 8.20 2.23
N ALA A 63 0.47 7.25 1.63
CA ALA A 63 -0.40 6.34 2.38
C ALA A 63 0.40 5.43 3.32
N LEU A 64 1.55 4.89 2.86
CA LEU A 64 2.46 4.10 3.68
C LEU A 64 2.99 4.90 4.86
N GLU A 65 3.36 6.16 4.66
CA GLU A 65 3.82 7.04 5.73
C GLU A 65 2.71 7.31 6.76
N GLN A 66 1.49 7.58 6.31
CA GLN A 66 0.34 7.75 7.20
C GLN A 66 0.03 6.50 8.01
N LEU A 67 0.05 5.32 7.38
CA LEU A 67 -0.15 4.05 8.04
C LEU A 67 0.95 3.77 9.07
N ARG A 68 2.22 4.03 8.73
CA ARG A 68 3.33 3.89 9.68
C ARG A 68 3.20 4.84 10.87
N ASN A 69 2.77 6.09 10.64
CA ASN A 69 2.50 7.04 11.72
C ASN A 69 1.34 6.59 12.62
N GLN A 70 0.28 6.02 12.03
CA GLN A 70 -0.84 5.45 12.78
C GLN A 70 -0.40 4.23 13.59
N GLN A 71 0.41 3.36 13.00
CA GLN A 71 1.01 2.21 13.69
C GLN A 71 1.89 2.64 14.87
N ALA A 72 2.72 3.67 14.69
CA ALA A 72 3.56 4.22 15.74
C ALA A 72 2.74 4.85 16.88
N THR A 73 1.65 5.53 16.53
CA THR A 73 0.73 6.12 17.52
C THR A 73 0.05 5.03 18.36
N LEU A 74 -0.39 3.94 17.72
CA LEU A 74 -0.98 2.79 18.40
C LEU A 74 0.04 2.02 19.25
N SER A 75 1.30 1.92 18.78
CA SER A 75 2.37 1.23 19.51
C SER A 75 2.97 2.05 20.66
N GLY A 76 2.93 3.38 20.57
CA GLY A 76 3.47 4.32 21.57
C GLY A 76 2.47 4.80 22.61
N SER A 77 1.19 4.46 22.48
CA SER A 77 0.13 4.84 23.44
C SER A 77 -0.03 3.83 24.60
N ASN A 78 1.06 3.12 24.97
CA ASN A 78 1.05 2.11 26.04
C ASN A 78 1.96 2.51 27.20
#